data_AF-A0A3T1B4A4-F1
#
_entry.id   AF-A0A3T1B4A4-F1
#
_cell.length_a   1.000
_cell.length_b   1.000
_cell.length_c   1.000
_cell.angle_alpha   90.00
_cell.angle_beta   90.00
_cell.angle_gamma   90.00
#
_symmetry.space_group_name_H-M   'P 1'
#
loop_
_entity.id
_entity.type
_entity.pdbx_description
1 polymer ?
#
loop_
_entity_poly.entity_id
_entity_poly.type
_entity_poly.pdbx_seq_one_letter_code
_entity_poly.pdbx_strand_id
1 'polypeptide(L)'
;MKALVVYESMFGNTEAVARALAEGLGESLDVIVADVQDRPAVGDADVLVAGAPTHAFSLSRPSTRADAAGKGELAAAETFAVGGVTGPLTDGEITRARRWGAELAAIARERQHVG
;
A
#
# COMPACT_ATOMS: atom_id res chain seq x y z
N MET A 1 -13.08 -7.62 8.25
CA MET A 1 -12.06 -7.92 7.21
C MET A 1 -10.71 -7.58 7.79
N LYS A 2 -9.69 -8.32 7.37
CA LYS A 2 -8.30 -8.13 7.79
C LYS A 2 -7.46 -7.61 6.63
N ALA A 3 -6.57 -6.67 6.91
CA ALA A 3 -5.58 -6.21 5.97
C ALA A 3 -4.16 -6.38 6.50
N LEU A 4 -3.24 -6.73 5.61
CA LEU A 4 -1.81 -6.67 5.85
C LEU A 4 -1.21 -5.60 4.94
N VAL A 5 -0.53 -4.63 5.54
CA VAL A 5 0.31 -3.65 4.85
C VAL A 5 1.77 -4.04 5.11
N VAL A 6 2.43 -4.57 4.09
CA VAL A 6 3.86 -4.88 4.14
C VAL A 6 4.64 -3.82 3.39
N TYR A 7 5.77 -3.37 3.94
CA TYR A 7 6.61 -2.38 3.29
C TYR A 7 8.10 -2.69 3.42
N GLU A 8 8.89 -2.15 2.50
CA GLU A 8 10.32 -1.94 2.66
C GLU A 8 10.60 -0.43 2.75
N SER A 9 11.55 0.00 3.58
CA SER A 9 11.98 1.41 3.59
C SER A 9 13.46 1.59 3.89
N MET A 10 14.14 2.45 3.12
CA MET A 10 15.54 2.83 3.38
C MET A 10 15.68 4.19 4.08
N PHE A 11 14.78 5.13 3.77
CA PHE A 11 14.82 6.50 4.29
C PHE A 11 13.56 6.87 5.09
N GLY A 12 12.69 5.91 5.38
CA GLY A 12 11.44 6.10 6.13
C GLY A 12 10.25 6.61 5.33
N ASN A 13 10.42 7.05 4.07
CA ASN A 13 9.31 7.58 3.26
C ASN A 13 8.23 6.52 3.00
N THR A 14 8.63 5.32 2.58
CA THR A 14 7.69 4.21 2.33
C THR A 14 6.98 3.76 3.61
N GLU A 15 7.69 3.74 4.74
CA GLU A 15 7.08 3.44 6.04
C GLU A 15 6.00 4.48 6.38
N ALA A 16 6.31 5.77 6.19
CA ALA A 16 5.36 6.85 6.45
C ALA A 16 4.10 6.73 5.58
N VAL A 17 4.27 6.38 4.29
CA VAL A 17 3.14 6.05 3.39
C VAL A 17 2.35 4.86 3.90
N ALA A 18 3.02 3.75 4.25
CA ALA A 18 2.39 2.53 4.71
C ALA A 18 1.54 2.76 5.97
N ARG A 19 2.06 3.53 6.92
CA ARG A 19 1.34 3.90 8.15
C ARG A 19 0.14 4.80 7.85
N ALA A 20 0.30 5.83 7.02
CA ALA A 20 -0.80 6.72 6.66
C ALA A 20 -1.93 5.98 5.92
N LEU A 21 -1.59 5.09 4.99
CA LEU A 21 -2.56 4.23 4.32
C LEU A 21 -3.24 3.26 5.31
N ALA A 22 -2.48 2.68 6.24
CA ALA A 22 -3.04 1.78 7.26
C ALA A 22 -4.05 2.50 8.16
N GLU A 23 -3.86 3.78 8.46
CA GLU A 23 -4.86 4.58 9.18
C GLU A 23 -6.18 4.68 8.39
N GLY A 24 -6.11 4.92 7.08
CA GLY A 24 -7.30 4.97 6.23
C GLY A 24 -8.00 3.60 6.10
N LEU A 25 -7.22 2.52 5.95
CA LEU A 25 -7.76 1.15 5.97
C LEU A 25 -8.43 0.82 7.32
N GLY A 26 -7.80 1.26 8.41
CA GLY A 26 -8.20 1.00 9.79
C GLY A 26 -9.54 1.63 10.19
N GLU A 27 -10.11 2.50 9.35
CA GLU A 27 -11.46 3.02 9.55
C GLU A 27 -12.53 1.91 9.47
N SER A 28 -12.25 0.80 8.77
CA SER A 28 -13.20 -0.32 8.66
C SER A 28 -12.59 -1.73 8.57
N LEU A 29 -11.26 -1.86 8.56
CA LEU A 29 -10.56 -3.14 8.57
C LEU A 29 -9.70 -3.26 9.84
N ASP A 30 -9.44 -4.50 10.25
CA ASP A 30 -8.38 -4.80 11.21
C ASP A 30 -7.05 -4.85 10.43
N VAL A 31 -6.10 -3.96 10.77
CA VAL A 31 -4.90 -3.72 9.94
C VAL A 31 -3.63 -4.05 10.69
N ILE A 32 -2.80 -4.90 10.09
CA ILE A 32 -1.43 -5.16 10.52
C ILE A 32 -0.48 -4.42 9.59
N VAL A 33 0.48 -3.70 10.15
CA VAL A 33 1.56 -3.03 9.41
C VAL A 33 2.87 -3.69 9.79
N ALA A 34 3.62 -4.17 8.80
CA ALA A 34 4.87 -4.89 9.04
C ALA A 34 5.95 -4.51 8.03
N ASP A 35 7.20 -4.49 8.48
CA ASP A 35 8.36 -4.41 7.59
C ASP A 35 8.58 -5.79 6.94
N VAL A 36 8.92 -5.81 5.64
CA VAL A 36 9.23 -7.05 4.92
C VAL A 36 10.40 -7.82 5.54
N GLN A 37 11.32 -7.12 6.20
CA GLN A 37 12.47 -7.73 6.89
C GLN A 37 12.05 -8.65 8.04
N ASP A 38 10.90 -8.37 8.66
CA ASP A 38 10.32 -9.21 9.72
C ASP A 38 9.67 -10.49 9.17
N ARG A 39 9.60 -10.63 7.83
CA ARG A 39 9.00 -11.77 7.10
C ARG A 39 7.58 -12.07 7.59
N PRO A 40 6.66 -11.10 7.53
CA PRO A 40 5.30 -11.30 8.01
C PRO A 40 4.59 -12.39 7.20
N ALA A 41 3.82 -13.24 7.88
CA ALA A 41 2.94 -14.17 7.22
C ALA A 41 1.71 -13.42 6.68
N VAL A 42 1.31 -13.71 5.44
CA VAL A 42 0.08 -13.15 4.85
C VAL A 42 -1.17 -13.62 5.60
N GLY A 43 -1.13 -14.85 6.13
CA GLY A 43 -2.19 -15.39 6.98
C GLY A 43 -3.56 -15.42 6.30
N ASP A 44 -4.58 -14.97 7.03
CA ASP A 44 -5.97 -14.86 6.59
C ASP A 44 -6.36 -13.43 6.18
N ALA A 45 -5.40 -12.63 5.72
CA ALA A 45 -5.67 -11.27 5.23
C ALA A 45 -6.58 -11.30 4.00
N ASP A 46 -7.66 -10.51 4.05
CA ASP A 46 -8.56 -10.27 2.91
C ASP A 46 -7.96 -9.26 1.92
N VAL A 47 -7.12 -8.36 2.43
CA VAL A 47 -6.43 -7.31 1.65
C VAL A 47 -4.94 -7.35 1.94
N LEU A 48 -4.12 -7.39 0.89
CA LEU A 48 -2.66 -7.25 0.98
C LEU A 48 -2.23 -5.99 0.22
N VAL A 49 -1.51 -5.10 0.90
CA VAL A 49 -0.85 -3.94 0.29
C VAL A 49 0.65 -4.11 0.46
N ALA A 50 1.40 -3.98 -0.64
CA ALA A 50 2.85 -4.06 -0.66
C ALA A 50 3.45 -2.72 -1.11
N GLY A 51 4.30 -2.10 -0.29
CA GLY A 51 5.00 -0.85 -0.59
C GLY A 51 6.52 -1.04 -0.66
N ALA A 52 7.18 -0.37 -1.61
CA ALA A 52 8.64 -0.40 -1.75
C ALA A 52 9.18 0.94 -2.26
N PRO A 53 10.43 1.32 -1.94
CA PRO A 53 11.07 2.49 -2.53
C PRO A 53 11.35 2.29 -4.02
N THR A 54 11.29 3.38 -4.79
CA THR A 54 11.69 3.40 -6.19
C THR A 54 13.22 3.53 -6.30
N HIS A 55 13.97 2.44 -6.26
CA HIS A 55 15.44 2.51 -6.44
C HIS A 55 15.80 3.05 -7.84
N ALA A 56 16.56 4.15 -7.90
CA ALA A 56 17.31 4.65 -9.08
C ALA A 56 16.70 4.31 -10.47
N PHE A 57 15.45 4.71 -10.72
CA PHE A 57 14.72 4.51 -11.98
C PHE A 57 14.19 3.10 -12.30
N SER A 58 14.02 2.18 -11.33
CA SER A 58 13.23 0.97 -11.61
C SER A 58 12.29 0.54 -10.48
N LEU A 59 10.99 0.69 -10.75
CA LEU A 59 9.94 -0.24 -10.34
C LEU A 59 9.67 -1.20 -11.52
N SER A 60 8.88 -2.25 -11.29
CA SER A 60 8.27 -3.09 -12.34
C SER A 60 7.83 -2.23 -13.54
N ARG A 61 8.26 -2.58 -14.76
CA ARG A 61 7.84 -1.91 -16.00
C ARG A 61 6.30 -1.85 -16.09
N PRO A 62 5.70 -0.88 -16.80
CA PRO A 62 4.26 -0.85 -17.03
C PRO A 62 3.70 -2.20 -17.51
N SER A 63 4.46 -2.94 -18.33
CA SER A 63 4.13 -4.29 -18.76
C SER A 63 4.02 -5.28 -17.59
N THR A 64 4.98 -5.30 -16.68
CA THR A 64 4.94 -6.18 -15.49
C THR A 64 3.91 -5.73 -14.44
N ARG A 65 3.50 -4.45 -14.40
CA ARG A 65 2.32 -4.00 -13.62
C ARG A 65 1.03 -4.51 -14.24
N ALA A 66 0.91 -4.43 -15.56
CA ALA A 66 -0.25 -4.96 -16.28
C ALA A 66 -0.33 -6.49 -16.19
N ASP A 67 0.80 -7.20 -16.16
CA ASP A 67 0.81 -8.66 -15.94
C ASP A 67 0.44 -9.04 -14.49
N ALA A 68 0.71 -8.16 -13.52
CA ALA A 68 0.27 -8.31 -12.13
C ALA A 68 -1.22 -7.96 -11.92
N ALA A 69 -1.83 -7.21 -12.84
CA ALA A 69 -3.26 -6.91 -12.89
C ALA A 69 -4.07 -8.16 -13.28
N GLY A 70 -4.04 -9.19 -12.43
CA GLY A 70 -4.78 -10.43 -12.57
C GLY A 70 -6.09 -10.44 -11.77
N LYS A 71 -6.69 -11.64 -11.64
CA LYS A 71 -7.84 -11.91 -10.77
C LYS A 71 -7.44 -11.76 -9.30
N GLY A 72 -7.48 -10.54 -8.78
CA GLY A 72 -7.08 -10.23 -7.40
C GLY A 72 -6.75 -8.76 -7.17
N GLU A 73 -6.61 -7.95 -8.23
CA GLU A 73 -6.38 -6.51 -8.08
C GLU A 73 -7.60 -5.81 -7.48
N LEU A 74 -7.39 -5.13 -6.34
CA LEU A 74 -8.43 -4.35 -5.68
C LEU A 74 -8.55 -2.96 -6.31
N ALA A 75 -7.42 -2.30 -6.58
CA ALA A 75 -7.29 -1.03 -7.27
C ALA A 75 -5.90 -0.92 -7.91
N ALA A 76 -5.74 0.07 -8.80
CA ALA A 76 -4.45 0.37 -9.42
C ALA A 76 -3.39 0.74 -8.36
N ALA A 77 -2.14 0.39 -8.63
CA ALA A 77 -1.01 0.76 -7.78
C ALA A 77 -0.78 2.29 -7.76
N GLU A 78 -0.57 2.83 -6.57
CA GLU A 78 -0.28 4.25 -6.35
C GLU A 78 1.22 4.53 -6.18
N THR A 79 1.65 5.75 -6.52
CA THR A 79 3.06 6.20 -6.39
C THR A 79 3.13 7.50 -5.61
N PHE A 80 3.95 7.56 -4.55
CA PHE A 80 4.06 8.74 -3.69
C PHE A 80 5.34 9.54 -3.95
N ALA A 81 5.21 10.86 -4.07
CA ALA A 81 6.31 11.74 -4.45
C ALA A 81 7.24 12.06 -3.26
N VAL A 82 8.54 12.04 -3.55
CA VAL A 82 9.62 12.31 -2.59
C VAL A 82 10.44 13.50 -3.09
N GLY A 83 10.72 14.45 -2.21
CA GLY A 83 11.62 15.57 -2.47
C GLY A 83 13.07 15.08 -2.62
N GLY A 84 13.55 15.01 -3.86
CA GLY A 84 14.88 14.45 -4.14
C GLY A 84 14.94 12.93 -3.95
N VAL A 85 16.08 12.42 -3.50
CA VAL A 85 16.32 10.97 -3.39
C VAL A 85 15.92 10.42 -2.03
N THR A 86 16.22 11.16 -0.97
CA THR A 86 16.03 10.72 0.42
C THR A 86 14.78 11.30 1.07
N GLY A 87 14.20 12.35 0.48
CA GLY A 87 12.99 13.00 0.97
C GLY A 87 13.22 14.35 1.63
N PRO A 88 12.18 14.87 2.32
CA PRO A 88 10.96 14.16 2.76
C PRO A 88 9.95 13.85 1.63
N LEU A 89 8.86 13.14 1.94
CA LEU A 89 7.66 13.13 1.09
C LEU A 89 7.23 14.56 0.76
N THR A 90 6.74 14.78 -0.46
CA THR A 90 6.20 16.09 -0.83
C THR A 90 4.90 16.39 -0.08
N ASP A 91 4.59 17.67 0.08
CA ASP A 91 3.40 18.10 0.81
C ASP A 91 2.12 17.43 0.27
N GLY A 92 1.29 16.93 1.20
CA GLY A 92 0.02 16.29 0.89
C GLY A 92 0.08 14.79 0.57
N GLU A 93 1.26 14.20 0.36
CA GLU A 93 1.37 12.77 0.03
C GLU A 93 0.90 11.86 1.18
N ILE A 94 1.09 12.27 2.44
CA ILE A 94 0.55 11.58 3.62
C ILE A 94 -0.99 11.57 3.60
N THR A 95 -1.61 12.72 3.34
CA THR A 95 -3.07 12.83 3.23
C THR A 95 -3.60 11.97 2.09
N ARG A 96 -2.88 11.94 0.96
CA ARG A 96 -3.24 11.13 -0.20
C ARG A 96 -3.14 9.64 0.10
N ALA A 97 -2.11 9.19 0.82
CA ALA A 97 -1.93 7.81 1.25
C ALA A 97 -3.08 7.36 2.15
N ARG A 98 -3.46 8.19 3.13
CA ARG A 98 -4.60 7.91 4.01
C ARG A 98 -5.90 7.79 3.23
N ARG A 99 -6.17 8.73 2.32
CA ARG A 99 -7.38 8.69 1.48
C ARG A 99 -7.43 7.43 0.62
N TRP A 100 -6.32 7.06 0.00
CA TRP A 100 -6.25 5.83 -0.78
C TRP A 100 -6.53 4.58 0.08
N GLY A 101 -6.02 4.54 1.32
CA GLY A 101 -6.36 3.49 2.29
C GLY A 101 -7.86 3.37 2.56
N ALA A 102 -8.55 4.49 2.77
CA ALA A 102 -10.00 4.51 2.98
C ALA A 102 -10.79 4.08 1.72
N GLU A 103 -10.31 4.44 0.53
CA GLU A 103 -10.91 4.00 -0.74
C GLU A 103 -10.75 2.49 -0.93
N LEU A 104 -9.57 1.93 -0.69
CA LEU A 104 -9.33 0.48 -0.73
C LEU A 104 -10.24 -0.27 0.26
N ALA A 105 -10.42 0.28 1.45
CA ALA A 105 -11.32 -0.27 2.45
C ALA A 105 -12.76 -0.39 1.94
N ALA A 106 -13.28 0.68 1.34
CA ALA A 106 -14.62 0.73 0.77
C ALA A 106 -14.78 -0.32 -0.34
N ILE A 107 -13.84 -0.38 -1.29
CA ILE A 107 -13.87 -1.34 -2.41
C ILE A 107 -13.84 -2.78 -1.88
N ALA A 108 -12.99 -3.09 -0.90
CA ALA A 108 -12.90 -4.43 -0.33
C ALA A 108 -14.21 -4.84 0.36
N ARG A 109 -14.86 -3.91 1.08
CA ARG A 109 -16.16 -4.16 1.72
C ARG A 109 -17.23 -4.41 0.68
N GLU A 110 -17.31 -3.62 -0.38
CA GLU A 110 -18.28 -3.82 -1.46
C GLU A 110 -18.13 -5.19 -2.12
N ARG A 111 -16.91 -5.60 -2.45
CA ARG A 111 -16.64 -6.92 -3.07
C ARG A 111 -17.05 -8.10 -2.19
N GLN A 112 -17.00 -7.98 -0.87
CA GLN A 112 -17.45 -9.04 0.05
C GLN A 112 -18.98 -9.21 0.09
N HIS A 113 -19.78 -8.19 -0.23
CA HIS A 113 -21.24 -8.28 -0.17
C HIS A 113 -21.86 -8.84 -1.46
N VAL A 114 -21.07 -8.99 -2.52
CA VAL A 114 -21.51 -9.50 -3.84
C VAL A 114 -21.25 -11.01 -3.99
N GLY A 115 -20.73 -11.66 -2.94
CA GLY A 115 -20.43 -13.10 -2.89
C GLY A 115 -21.52 -13.94 -2.25
#